data_AF-A0A3G1H399-F1
#
_entry.id   AF-A0A3G1H399-F1
#
_cell.length_a   1.000
_cell.length_b   1.000
_cell.length_c   1.000
_cell.angle_alpha   90.00
_cell.angle_beta   90.00
_cell.angle_gamma   90.00
#
_symmetry.space_group_name_H-M   'P 1'
#
loop_
_entity.id
_entity.type
_entity.pdbx_description
1 polymer ?
#
loop_
_entity_poly.entity_id
_entity_poly.type
_entity_poly.pdbx_seq_one_letter_code
_entity_poly.pdbx_strand_id
1 'polypeptide(L)'
;MTGQSDADGVTGGCARCGPAYLELLALSYNAPERQPHHQLLVDSYSVQHPGGEDPVATQRLSICLMTLYLFLERGADPQHGPQLHRRMVHRARFTRLEPHPSAQDLHKKLTAADVAAADATEYGKQLRAWAGDVWDAWREHHAQVRAWTDASLS
;
A
#
# COMPACT_ATOMS: atom_id res chain seq x y z
N MET A 1 -40.66 -11.22 -11.90
CA MET A 1 -40.44 -10.11 -10.94
C MET A 1 -39.06 -10.32 -10.34
N THR A 2 -38.12 -9.56 -10.87
CA THR A 2 -36.71 -9.48 -10.50
C THR A 2 -36.53 -8.81 -9.14
N GLY A 3 -35.50 -9.23 -8.40
CA GLY A 3 -35.11 -8.62 -7.14
C GLY A 3 -33.94 -9.35 -6.48
N GLN A 4 -32.85 -9.56 -7.21
CA GLN A 4 -31.57 -9.89 -6.59
C GLN A 4 -30.91 -8.54 -6.23
N SER A 5 -30.67 -8.32 -4.95
CA SER A 5 -30.04 -7.11 -4.43
C SER A 5 -28.55 -7.13 -4.77
N ASP A 6 -28.14 -6.25 -5.67
CA ASP A 6 -26.73 -5.96 -5.95
C ASP A 6 -26.12 -5.29 -4.72
N ALA A 7 -25.20 -6.00 -4.06
CA ALA A 7 -24.29 -5.45 -3.08
C ALA A 7 -22.91 -5.25 -3.75
N ASP A 8 -22.89 -4.52 -4.86
CA ASP A 8 -21.66 -4.12 -5.54
C ASP A 8 -21.16 -2.79 -4.97
N GLY A 9 -20.53 -2.88 -3.80
CA GLY A 9 -19.72 -1.80 -3.22
C GLY A 9 -18.25 -2.01 -3.57
N VAL A 10 -17.77 -1.31 -4.60
CA VAL A 10 -16.34 -1.17 -5.00
C VAL A 10 -15.64 -2.47 -5.43
N THR A 11 -15.99 -2.95 -6.63
CA THR A 11 -15.19 -3.92 -7.42
C THR A 11 -14.54 -3.24 -8.63
N GLY A 12 -13.87 -2.10 -8.39
CA GLY A 12 -12.96 -1.48 -9.37
C GLY A 12 -11.52 -1.98 -9.17
N GLY A 13 -11.31 -3.29 -9.12
CA GLY A 13 -9.99 -3.88 -8.90
C GLY A 13 -9.41 -4.50 -10.17
N CYS A 14 -8.10 -4.39 -10.38
CA CYS A 14 -7.44 -5.20 -11.40
C CYS A 14 -7.51 -6.68 -10.98
N ALA A 15 -8.27 -7.51 -11.71
CA ALA A 15 -8.49 -8.92 -11.39
C ALA A 15 -7.20 -9.75 -11.24
N ARG A 16 -6.11 -9.31 -11.88
CA ARG A 16 -4.79 -9.96 -11.80
C ARG A 16 -3.99 -9.58 -10.54
N CYS A 17 -4.38 -8.54 -9.80
CA CYS A 17 -3.65 -8.06 -8.63
C CYS A 17 -3.60 -9.09 -7.51
N GLY A 18 -4.73 -9.71 -7.17
CA GLY A 18 -4.81 -10.67 -6.07
C GLY A 18 -3.87 -11.86 -6.27
N PRO A 19 -3.97 -12.61 -7.38
CA PRO A 19 -3.07 -13.74 -7.65
C PRO A 19 -1.59 -13.33 -7.70
N ALA A 20 -1.26 -12.24 -8.39
CA ALA A 20 0.12 -11.75 -8.49
C ALA A 20 0.69 -11.33 -7.12
N TYR A 21 -0.12 -10.68 -6.29
CA TYR A 21 0.27 -10.31 -4.94
C TYR A 21 0.56 -11.55 -4.08
N LEU A 22 -0.27 -12.58 -4.14
CA LEU A 22 -0.03 -13.81 -3.37
C LEU A 22 1.27 -14.50 -3.78
N GLU A 23 1.59 -14.53 -5.08
CA GLU A 23 2.87 -15.03 -5.58
C GLU A 23 4.06 -14.21 -5.04
N LEU A 24 3.99 -12.88 -5.18
CA LEU A 24 5.02 -11.98 -4.67
C LEU A 24 5.18 -12.09 -3.15
N LEU A 25 4.09 -12.23 -2.42
CA LEU A 25 4.07 -12.39 -0.97
C LEU A 25 4.76 -13.69 -0.57
N ALA A 26 4.43 -14.82 -1.22
CA ALA A 26 5.10 -16.09 -0.97
C ALA A 26 6.61 -16.00 -1.24
N LEU A 27 7.00 -15.36 -2.34
CA LEU A 27 8.41 -15.16 -2.68
C LEU A 27 9.13 -14.26 -1.66
N SER A 28 8.46 -13.23 -1.13
CA SER A 28 9.03 -12.35 -0.10
C SER A 28 9.33 -13.07 1.22
N TYR A 29 8.69 -14.19 1.52
CA TYR A 29 9.01 -15.03 2.68
C TYR A 29 10.12 -16.04 2.38
N ASN A 30 10.12 -16.63 1.18
CA ASN A 30 10.94 -17.80 0.86
C ASN A 30 12.26 -17.48 0.13
N ALA A 31 12.41 -16.28 -0.44
CA ALA A 31 13.60 -15.87 -1.17
C ALA A 31 14.38 -14.79 -0.37
N PRO A 32 15.59 -15.07 0.14
CA PRO A 32 16.36 -14.13 0.97
C PRO A 32 16.57 -12.76 0.34
N GLU A 33 16.76 -12.71 -0.98
CA GLU A 33 16.94 -11.47 -1.74
C GLU A 33 15.67 -10.61 -1.83
N ARG A 34 14.49 -11.19 -1.57
CA ARG A 34 13.19 -10.48 -1.59
C ARG A 34 12.71 -10.07 -0.19
N GLN A 35 13.22 -10.69 0.87
CA GLN A 35 12.85 -10.37 2.25
C GLN A 35 13.01 -8.89 2.63
N PRO A 36 14.11 -8.18 2.25
CA PRO A 36 14.26 -6.76 2.55
C PRO A 36 13.14 -5.88 1.97
N HIS A 37 12.45 -6.36 0.94
CA HIS A 37 11.40 -5.63 0.24
C HIS A 37 9.97 -5.97 0.73
N HIS A 38 9.82 -6.92 1.67
CA HIS A 38 8.53 -7.43 2.12
C HIS A 38 7.55 -6.34 2.56
N GLN A 39 7.99 -5.41 3.40
CA GLN A 39 7.09 -4.35 3.88
C GLN A 39 6.65 -3.42 2.75
N LEU A 40 7.57 -3.03 1.85
CA LEU A 40 7.24 -2.17 0.70
C LEU A 40 6.17 -2.83 -0.19
N LEU A 41 6.26 -4.15 -0.41
CA LEU A 41 5.27 -4.94 -1.14
C LEU A 41 3.89 -4.93 -0.46
N VAL A 42 3.84 -5.26 0.83
CA VAL A 42 2.57 -5.34 1.58
C VAL A 42 1.90 -3.98 1.69
N ASP A 43 2.67 -2.93 1.95
CA ASP A 43 2.14 -1.57 2.09
C ASP A 43 1.64 -1.04 0.74
N SER A 44 2.37 -1.26 -0.35
CA SER A 44 1.93 -0.86 -1.70
C SER A 44 0.61 -1.55 -2.09
N TYR A 45 0.48 -2.85 -1.82
CA TYR A 45 -0.76 -3.56 -2.08
C TYR A 45 -1.93 -3.02 -1.24
N SER A 46 -1.68 -2.78 0.05
CA SER A 46 -2.71 -2.32 0.99
C SER A 46 -3.20 -0.90 0.67
N VAL A 47 -2.33 -0.04 0.15
CA VAL A 47 -2.66 1.34 -0.25
C VAL A 47 -3.31 1.38 -1.65
N GLN A 48 -2.94 0.46 -2.55
CA GLN A 48 -3.62 0.30 -3.86
C GLN A 48 -5.03 -0.28 -3.71
N HIS A 49 -5.26 -1.09 -2.67
CA HIS A 49 -6.55 -1.73 -2.37
C HIS A 49 -7.03 -1.29 -0.98
N PRO A 50 -7.38 0.00 -0.81
CA PRO A 50 -7.93 0.49 0.45
C PRO A 50 -9.22 -0.30 0.70
N GLY A 51 -9.22 -1.09 1.79
CA GLY A 51 -10.31 -2.02 2.11
C GLY A 51 -11.57 -1.30 2.61
N GLY A 52 -12.22 -1.89 3.62
CA GLY A 52 -13.45 -1.36 4.19
C GLY A 52 -13.32 0.03 4.83
N GLU A 53 -14.45 0.50 5.34
CA GLU A 53 -14.61 1.86 5.88
C GLU A 53 -14.47 1.95 7.40
N ASP A 54 -14.12 0.84 8.05
CA ASP A 54 -14.05 0.75 9.50
C ASP A 54 -12.75 1.36 10.08
N PRO A 55 -12.69 1.61 11.41
CA PRO A 55 -11.50 2.19 12.04
C PRO A 55 -10.22 1.36 11.88
N VAL A 56 -10.32 0.03 11.80
CA VAL A 56 -9.16 -0.86 11.60
C VAL A 56 -8.60 -0.69 10.19
N ALA A 57 -9.49 -0.62 9.18
CA ALA A 57 -9.09 -0.33 7.81
C ALA A 57 -8.45 1.07 7.67
N THR A 58 -9.02 2.08 8.33
CA THR A 58 -8.47 3.45 8.37
C THR A 58 -7.06 3.47 8.98
N GLN A 59 -6.87 2.80 10.12
CA GLN A 59 -5.58 2.70 10.79
C GLN A 59 -4.54 1.98 9.92
N ARG A 60 -4.90 0.82 9.34
CA ARG A 60 -4.00 0.07 8.44
C ARG A 60 -3.56 0.92 7.26
N LEU A 61 -4.52 1.54 6.55
CA LEU A 61 -4.24 2.41 5.41
C LEU A 61 -3.31 3.56 5.80
N SER A 62 -3.58 4.21 6.92
CA SER A 62 -2.78 5.34 7.41
C SER A 62 -1.34 4.92 7.70
N ILE A 63 -1.13 3.81 8.39
CA ILE A 63 0.21 3.31 8.72
C ILE A 63 0.97 2.92 7.45
N CYS A 64 0.32 2.23 6.49
CA CYS A 64 0.95 1.88 5.21
C CYS A 64 1.32 3.14 4.40
N LEU A 65 0.47 4.17 4.36
CA LEU A 65 0.80 5.45 3.72
C LEU A 65 2.00 6.13 4.40
N MET A 66 2.06 6.12 5.73
CA MET A 66 3.19 6.69 6.49
C MET A 66 4.51 5.96 6.19
N THR A 67 4.51 4.64 6.08
CA THR A 67 5.72 3.90 5.69
C THR A 67 6.09 4.10 4.23
N LEU A 68 5.12 4.18 3.29
CA LEU A 68 5.44 4.55 1.91
C LEU A 68 6.11 5.93 1.84
N TYR A 69 5.58 6.92 2.57
CA TYR A 69 6.23 8.23 2.72
C TYR A 69 7.68 8.09 3.21
N LEU A 70 7.92 7.31 4.28
CA LEU A 70 9.25 7.11 4.83
C LEU A 70 10.21 6.43 3.83
N PHE A 71 9.75 5.42 3.10
CA PHE A 71 10.57 4.66 2.15
C PHE A 71 10.88 5.42 0.86
N LEU A 72 9.93 6.24 0.38
CA LEU A 72 10.02 6.93 -0.90
C LEU A 72 10.65 8.31 -0.77
N GLU A 73 10.35 9.05 0.30
CA GLU A 73 10.78 10.43 0.44
C GLU A 73 11.83 10.66 1.52
N ARG A 74 11.87 9.81 2.56
CA ARG A 74 12.84 9.92 3.65
C ARG A 74 13.98 8.92 3.55
N GLY A 75 13.96 8.06 2.52
CA GLY A 75 15.01 7.07 2.26
C GLY A 75 15.11 5.98 3.33
N ALA A 76 14.05 5.78 4.12
CA ALA A 76 14.03 4.70 5.11
C ALA A 76 14.12 3.35 4.40
N ASP A 77 14.88 2.42 4.99
CA ASP A 77 15.01 1.07 4.46
C ASP A 77 13.75 0.24 4.79
N PRO A 78 13.07 -0.37 3.79
CA PRO A 78 11.90 -1.21 4.01
C PRO A 78 12.12 -2.39 4.95
N GLN A 79 13.36 -2.85 5.16
CA GLN A 79 13.65 -3.91 6.14
C GLN A 79 13.29 -3.50 7.57
N HIS A 80 13.29 -2.19 7.88
CA HIS A 80 12.89 -1.65 9.19
C HIS A 80 11.38 -1.41 9.29
N GLY A 81 10.62 -1.72 8.23
CA GLY A 81 9.19 -1.51 8.13
C GLY A 81 8.37 -2.00 9.33
N PRO A 82 8.52 -3.27 9.77
CA PRO A 82 7.78 -3.78 10.94
C PRO A 82 8.05 -2.99 12.22
N GLN A 83 9.28 -2.51 12.42
CA GLN A 83 9.63 -1.67 13.57
C GLN A 83 8.97 -0.29 13.47
N LEU A 84 8.94 0.31 12.27
CA LEU A 84 8.26 1.59 12.03
C LEU A 84 6.75 1.47 12.28
N HIS A 85 6.09 0.43 11.75
CA HIS A 85 4.67 0.15 12.01
C HIS A 85 4.37 0.10 13.52
N ARG A 86 5.17 -0.65 14.28
CA ARG A 86 5.04 -0.76 15.75
C ARG A 86 5.17 0.57 16.48
N ARG A 87 6.02 1.48 16.00
CA ARG A 87 6.18 2.82 16.60
C ARG A 87 4.99 3.73 16.31
N MET A 88 4.38 3.59 15.13
CA MET A 88 3.32 4.48 14.65
C MET A 88 1.91 4.06 15.11
N VAL A 89 1.67 2.77 15.29
CA VAL A 89 0.34 2.21 15.59
C VAL A 89 -0.29 2.74 16.88
N HIS A 90 0.51 3.15 17.88
CA HIS A 90 0.01 3.57 19.19
C HIS A 90 -0.01 5.09 19.40
N ARG A 91 0.57 5.87 18.47
CA ARG A 91 0.86 7.29 18.71
C ARG A 91 -0.05 8.25 17.96
N ALA A 92 -0.50 7.86 16.77
CA ALA A 92 -1.38 8.70 15.96
C ALA A 92 -2.87 8.39 16.17
N ARG A 93 -3.68 9.45 16.24
CA ARG A 93 -5.13 9.36 16.05
C ARG A 93 -5.42 9.50 14.56
N PHE A 94 -5.74 8.38 13.92
CA PHE A 94 -6.05 8.35 12.50
C PHE A 94 -7.47 8.83 12.25
N THR A 95 -7.62 9.73 11.28
CA THR A 95 -8.90 10.13 10.72
C THR A 95 -9.01 9.56 9.32
N ARG A 96 -10.24 9.30 8.89
CA ARG A 96 -10.51 8.87 7.52
C ARG A 96 -10.00 9.92 6.53
N LEU A 97 -9.38 9.47 5.44
CA LEU A 97 -8.87 10.33 4.37
C LEU A 97 -9.91 10.40 3.26
N GLU A 98 -10.62 11.51 3.14
CA GLU A 98 -11.62 11.71 2.07
C GLU A 98 -11.29 12.96 1.24
N PRO A 99 -11.48 12.93 -0.10
CA PRO A 99 -11.94 11.78 -0.88
C PRO A 99 -10.85 10.69 -1.03
N HIS A 100 -11.26 9.42 -1.09
CA HIS A 100 -10.38 8.35 -1.57
C HIS A 100 -10.04 8.56 -3.07
N PRO A 101 -8.82 8.24 -3.52
CA PRO A 101 -8.54 8.12 -4.96
C PRO A 101 -9.48 7.11 -5.60
N SER A 102 -9.90 7.36 -6.84
CA SER A 102 -10.79 6.42 -7.52
C SER A 102 -10.08 5.09 -7.77
N ALA A 103 -10.85 4.02 -7.89
CA ALA A 103 -10.35 2.72 -8.36
C ALA A 103 -9.53 2.83 -9.65
N GLN A 104 -9.96 3.71 -10.56
CA GLN A 104 -9.25 3.98 -11.81
C GLN A 104 -7.88 4.61 -11.54
N ASP A 105 -7.79 5.60 -10.65
CA ASP A 105 -6.52 6.27 -10.31
C ASP A 105 -5.53 5.28 -9.68
N LEU A 106 -6.00 4.43 -8.77
CA LEU A 106 -5.16 3.44 -8.07
C LEU A 106 -4.59 2.36 -8.99
N HIS A 107 -5.24 2.08 -10.12
CA HIS A 107 -4.84 1.02 -11.07
C HIS A 107 -4.41 1.57 -12.44
N LYS A 108 -4.24 2.89 -12.58
CA LYS A 108 -3.98 3.54 -13.87
C LYS A 108 -2.63 3.19 -14.48
N LYS A 109 -1.61 2.97 -13.64
CA LYS A 109 -0.21 2.85 -14.08
C LYS A 109 0.38 1.48 -13.82
N LEU A 110 0.80 1.22 -12.57
CA LEU A 110 1.44 -0.02 -12.16
C LEU A 110 0.61 -0.76 -11.12
N THR A 111 0.72 -2.07 -11.14
CA THR A 111 0.04 -2.99 -10.22
C THR A 111 1.00 -4.09 -9.76
N ALA A 112 0.56 -4.89 -8.79
CA ALA A 112 1.28 -6.10 -8.39
C ALA A 112 1.55 -7.06 -9.58
N ALA A 113 0.71 -7.05 -10.62
CA ALA A 113 0.91 -7.89 -11.80
C ALA A 113 2.13 -7.46 -12.63
N ASP A 114 2.44 -6.17 -12.69
CA ASP A 114 3.62 -5.66 -13.40
C ASP A 114 4.90 -6.00 -12.64
N VAL A 115 4.86 -5.97 -11.30
CA VAL A 115 5.96 -6.40 -10.45
C VAL A 115 6.21 -7.92 -10.56
N ALA A 116 5.15 -8.72 -10.62
CA ALA A 116 5.25 -10.16 -10.79
C ALA A 116 5.81 -10.57 -12.16
N ALA A 117 5.57 -9.76 -13.20
CA ALA A 117 6.12 -9.98 -14.53
C ALA A 117 7.59 -9.53 -14.68
N ALA A 118 8.14 -8.80 -13.70
CA ALA A 118 9.53 -8.36 -13.74
C ALA A 118 10.51 -9.51 -13.49
N ASP A 119 11.66 -9.45 -14.15
CA ASP A 119 12.75 -10.36 -13.85
C ASP A 119 13.37 -10.08 -12.47
N ALA A 120 14.21 -11.00 -12.01
CA ALA A 120 14.83 -10.89 -10.67
C ALA A 120 15.72 -9.65 -10.51
N THR A 121 16.34 -9.18 -11.60
CA THR A 121 17.24 -8.00 -11.57
C THR A 121 16.48 -6.68 -11.51
N GLU A 122 15.29 -6.63 -12.11
CA GLU A 122 14.44 -5.43 -12.15
C GLU A 122 13.39 -5.42 -11.03
N TYR A 123 13.15 -6.54 -10.33
CA TYR A 123 12.13 -6.67 -9.28
C TYR A 123 12.11 -5.50 -8.29
N GLY A 124 13.25 -5.17 -7.69
CA GLY A 124 13.33 -4.11 -6.68
C GLY A 124 12.99 -2.72 -7.24
N LYS A 125 13.39 -2.45 -8.48
CA LYS A 125 13.09 -1.21 -9.19
C LYS A 125 11.61 -1.14 -9.57
N GLN A 126 11.04 -2.23 -10.09
CA GLN A 126 9.64 -2.31 -10.48
C GLN A 126 8.73 -2.17 -9.25
N LEU A 127 9.08 -2.80 -8.13
CA LEU A 127 8.38 -2.65 -6.86
C LEU A 127 8.41 -1.21 -6.35
N ARG A 128 9.58 -0.56 -6.38
CA ARG A 128 9.69 0.85 -5.97
C ARG A 128 8.90 1.79 -6.89
N ALA A 129 8.87 1.52 -8.19
CA ALA A 129 8.06 2.28 -9.15
C ALA A 129 6.56 2.14 -8.86
N TRP A 130 6.09 0.91 -8.61
CA TRP A 130 4.69 0.67 -8.24
C TRP A 130 4.32 1.34 -6.91
N ALA A 131 5.19 1.26 -5.90
CA ALA A 131 4.99 1.96 -4.63
C ALA A 131 4.87 3.49 -4.82
N GLY A 132 5.71 4.06 -5.70
CA GLY A 132 5.66 5.47 -6.07
C GLY A 132 4.35 5.86 -6.74
N ASP A 133 3.89 5.09 -7.72
CA ASP A 133 2.63 5.37 -8.41
C ASP A 133 1.41 5.31 -7.48
N VAL A 134 1.40 4.34 -6.56
CA VAL A 134 0.35 4.22 -5.55
C VAL A 134 0.41 5.39 -4.57
N TRP A 135 1.60 5.78 -4.10
CA TRP A 135 1.78 6.94 -3.25
C TRP A 135 1.30 8.24 -3.92
N ASP A 136 1.61 8.44 -5.20
CA ASP A 136 1.19 9.60 -5.99
C ASP A 136 -0.32 9.67 -6.19
N ALA A 137 -1.01 8.52 -6.27
CA ALA A 137 -2.47 8.50 -6.32
C ALA A 137 -3.10 9.15 -5.07
N TRP A 138 -2.41 9.07 -3.92
CA TRP A 138 -2.81 9.68 -2.65
C TRP A 138 -2.25 11.10 -2.41
N ARG A 139 -1.75 11.78 -3.45
CA ARG A 139 -1.09 13.11 -3.35
C ARG A 139 -1.84 14.17 -2.56
N GLU A 140 -3.17 14.18 -2.61
CA GLU A 140 -4.02 15.15 -1.89
C GLU A 140 -3.90 14.99 -0.37
N HIS A 141 -3.50 13.82 0.11
CA HIS A 141 -3.39 13.46 1.52
C HIS A 141 -1.95 13.46 2.04
N HIS A 142 -0.95 13.77 1.21
CA HIS A 142 0.47 13.73 1.59
C HIS A 142 0.77 14.61 2.81
N ALA A 143 0.18 15.80 2.89
CA ALA A 143 0.38 16.71 4.03
C ALA A 143 -0.11 16.09 5.35
N GLN A 144 -1.27 15.43 5.32
CA GLN A 144 -1.84 14.75 6.49
C GLN A 144 -0.99 13.55 6.93
N VAL A 145 -0.51 12.75 5.97
CA VAL A 145 0.36 11.61 6.23
C VAL A 145 1.67 12.04 6.87
N ARG A 146 2.32 13.10 6.36
CA ARG A 146 3.53 13.69 6.96
C ARG A 146 3.29 14.13 8.40
N ALA A 147 2.19 14.84 8.66
CA ALA A 147 1.84 15.29 9.99
C ALA A 147 1.66 14.12 10.98
N TRP A 148 1.01 13.02 10.56
CA TRP A 148 0.93 11.82 11.38
C TRP A 148 2.30 11.19 11.62
N THR A 149 3.15 11.11 10.60
CA THR A 149 4.49 10.53 10.71
C THR A 149 5.34 11.30 11.71
N ASP A 150 5.36 12.63 11.60
CA ASP A 150 6.13 13.49 12.49
C ASP A 150 5.65 13.37 13.94
N ALA A 151 4.33 13.40 14.17
CA ALA A 151 3.74 13.21 15.51
C ALA A 151 4.00 11.81 16.09
N SER A 152 4.22 10.79 15.25
CA SER A 152 4.45 9.42 15.70
C SER A 152 5.92 9.12 15.97
N LEU A 153 6.84 9.84 15.34
CA LEU A 153 8.28 9.58 15.42
C LEU A 153 9.06 10.61 16.25
N SER A 154 8.42 11.69 16.70
CA SER A 154 8.89 12.58 17.77
C SER A 154 8.97 11.84 19.11
#